data_AF-A0A1I4TF93-F1
#
_entry.id   AF-A0A1I4TF93-F1
#
_cell.length_a   1.000
_cell.length_b   1.000
_cell.length_c   1.000
_cell.angle_alpha   90.00
_cell.angle_beta   90.00
_cell.angle_gamma   90.00
#
_symmetry.space_group_name_H-M   'P 1'
#
loop_
_entity.id
_entity.type
_entity.pdbx_description
1 polymer ?
#
loop_
_entity_poly.entity_id
_entity_poly.type
_entity_poly.pdbx_seq_one_letter_code
_entity_poly.pdbx_strand_id
1 'polypeptide(L)'
;MTRLLPLSLTLATLALAGCGQESDQLPEDGRDLDGVAYGQPGTYSGVVIDDYLRNARVWLDIDGDYQYTPGPMTVTGPDGEPVTLENGEPTALTGANGQFTLNIEELDQSPLVSADLDPRDYSLMVMTLPGQTVDETPMGEVIVEQAYTLTAPAGVRTVTPLTTLLRARIIAGLTVQFGESEVLETAFRDVNLLRDYLASGDNRLHAYARAFVRYMAAQFPADASEVLRNGDGTERVLTPEGYELLAVSLARNAADIVALVDEAAPFGRYENVDIDDLALVIEVLDLTNPVVLEEQVLRSHSRNGNLPARSSDLQESATVHFRYAADGQLRALDVDGCMAPSLQEIARLANADGYIAETGAQWLPSVSLSQSGRGYWEQEGFDERVVFDWANQRATFETTTTCHEGVVPSPALGGEPSVTYHWTMSGGRVTSITDGTLTLTPDYANETNAYTGYRLADAGGDLEVVSLGGTVEDCTAAIAPEDLTSTRVISHRVDMTFAGYDPQPTYFGPNTKLDFDRRNGWDRLLRYAFLSPELEASLSFGSYQGFEWRYFYQTEPQILVAEQPNLVTEAYLSGLGNLNVCGSKDATKPSQGLLAWASSRYERLSAVLAGSLVE
;
A
#
# COMPACT_ATOMS: atom_id res chain seq x y z
N MET A 1 14.40 37.00 -64.14
CA MET A 1 13.76 38.14 -64.84
C MET A 1 12.68 37.59 -65.76
N THR A 2 11.47 38.18 -65.72
CA THR A 2 10.29 38.02 -66.61
C THR A 2 9.61 36.64 -66.65
N ARG A 3 8.29 36.41 -66.56
CA ARG A 3 7.02 37.18 -66.34
C ARG A 3 5.94 36.08 -66.10
N LEU A 4 5.28 36.04 -64.94
CA LEU A 4 3.83 36.31 -64.67
C LEU A 4 2.74 35.80 -65.66
N LEU A 5 1.85 34.95 -65.09
CA LEU A 5 0.37 34.88 -65.19
C LEU A 5 -0.30 34.40 -66.51
N PRO A 6 -1.62 34.07 -66.52
CA PRO A 6 -2.39 33.08 -65.73
C PRO A 6 -3.33 32.24 -66.65
N LEU A 7 -4.03 31.18 -66.16
CA LEU A 7 -5.34 30.83 -66.72
C LEU A 7 -6.24 30.03 -65.76
N SER A 8 -7.33 30.70 -65.41
CA SER A 8 -8.66 30.34 -64.94
C SER A 8 -9.17 28.89 -65.01
N LEU A 9 -9.73 28.48 -63.87
CA LEU A 9 -10.92 27.65 -63.62
C LEU A 9 -11.85 27.39 -64.84
N THR A 10 -12.25 26.13 -65.07
CA THR A 10 -13.67 25.72 -65.22
C THR A 10 -13.89 24.20 -65.40
N LEU A 11 -15.01 23.73 -64.82
CA LEU A 11 -15.81 22.54 -65.11
C LEU A 11 -15.30 21.14 -64.68
N ALA A 12 -16.05 20.49 -63.78
CA ALA A 12 -16.98 19.42 -64.19
C ALA A 12 -17.86 18.96 -63.01
N THR A 13 -19.15 19.26 -63.08
CA THR A 13 -20.21 18.54 -62.38
C THR A 13 -20.44 17.20 -63.06
N LEU A 14 -20.25 16.09 -62.34
CA LEU A 14 -20.70 14.76 -62.73
C LEU A 14 -21.61 14.22 -61.64
N ALA A 15 -22.92 14.27 -61.92
CA ALA A 15 -23.91 13.48 -61.22
C ALA A 15 -23.70 12.01 -61.58
N LEU A 16 -23.31 11.20 -60.60
CA LEU A 16 -23.38 9.75 -60.67
C LEU A 16 -24.54 9.32 -59.78
N ALA A 17 -25.65 8.98 -60.44
CA ALA A 17 -26.65 8.09 -59.89
C ALA A 17 -26.15 6.65 -60.07
N GLY A 18 -26.13 5.89 -58.97
CA GLY A 18 -26.00 4.43 -58.92
C GLY A 18 -26.50 4.01 -57.55
N CYS A 19 -27.78 3.61 -57.45
CA CYS A 19 -28.22 2.21 -57.44
C CYS A 19 -27.66 1.43 -56.26
N GLY A 20 -28.51 1.27 -55.25
CA GLY A 20 -28.26 0.38 -54.13
C GLY A 20 -28.10 -1.06 -54.60
N GLN A 21 -27.07 -1.68 -54.04
CA GLN A 21 -27.12 -3.07 -53.63
C GLN A 21 -26.81 -3.09 -52.14
N GLU A 22 -27.74 -3.65 -51.38
CA GLU A 22 -27.48 -4.14 -50.03
C GLU A 22 -26.33 -5.14 -50.10
N SER A 23 -25.28 -4.88 -49.33
CA SER A 23 -24.15 -5.80 -49.13
C SER A 23 -24.26 -6.30 -47.69
N ASP A 24 -24.68 -7.55 -47.53
CA ASP A 24 -24.83 -8.26 -46.24
C ASP A 24 -23.48 -8.70 -45.63
N GLN A 25 -22.40 -7.98 -45.89
CA GLN A 25 -21.11 -8.21 -45.25
C GLN A 25 -20.41 -6.87 -44.99
N LEU A 26 -20.30 -6.53 -43.71
CA LEU A 26 -19.39 -5.51 -43.21
C LEU A 26 -17.98 -6.11 -43.08
N PRO A 27 -16.91 -5.31 -43.28
CA PRO A 27 -15.55 -5.72 -42.93
C PRO A 27 -15.39 -5.81 -41.40
N GLU A 28 -14.78 -6.90 -40.93
CA GLU A 28 -14.46 -7.11 -39.51
C GLU A 28 -13.37 -6.15 -39.02
N ASP A 29 -13.79 -5.14 -38.26
CA ASP A 29 -12.98 -4.28 -37.39
C ASP A 29 -13.65 -4.39 -36.01
N GLY A 30 -12.88 -4.83 -35.00
CA GLY A 30 -13.36 -5.31 -33.69
C GLY A 30 -13.93 -4.23 -32.77
N ARG A 31 -14.84 -3.38 -33.26
CA ARG A 31 -15.54 -2.33 -32.52
C ARG A 31 -17.07 -2.40 -32.63
N ASP A 32 -17.61 -3.51 -33.10
CA ASP A 32 -19.06 -3.72 -33.08
C ASP A 32 -19.50 -4.11 -31.66
N LEU A 33 -19.98 -3.08 -30.95
CA LEU A 33 -20.71 -3.19 -29.69
C LEU A 33 -22.02 -3.95 -29.94
N ASP A 34 -22.12 -5.14 -29.34
CA ASP A 34 -23.29 -6.00 -29.35
C ASP A 34 -24.53 -5.25 -28.81
N GLY A 35 -25.46 -4.87 -29.68
CA GLY A 35 -26.89 -4.81 -29.37
C GLY A 35 -27.43 -3.76 -28.38
N VAL A 36 -26.62 -2.87 -27.81
CA VAL A 36 -27.14 -1.80 -26.94
C VAL A 36 -27.74 -0.69 -27.80
N ALA A 37 -29.07 -0.66 -27.91
CA ALA A 37 -29.78 0.42 -28.60
C ALA A 37 -29.36 1.78 -28.05
N TYR A 38 -29.08 2.74 -28.94
CA TYR A 38 -28.85 4.13 -28.56
C TYR A 38 -30.05 4.62 -27.73
N GLY A 39 -29.79 4.88 -26.44
CA GLY A 39 -30.81 5.25 -25.46
C GLY A 39 -31.55 6.52 -25.84
N GLN A 40 -32.75 6.68 -25.28
CA GLN A 40 -33.46 7.95 -25.31
C GLN A 40 -32.59 9.03 -24.63
N PRO A 41 -32.63 10.30 -25.08
CA PRO A 41 -31.97 11.40 -24.37
C PRO A 41 -32.32 11.34 -22.87
N GLY A 42 -31.32 11.45 -21.99
CA GLY A 42 -31.51 11.36 -20.53
C GLY A 42 -31.41 9.95 -19.92
N THR A 43 -31.09 8.90 -20.69
CA THR A 43 -30.94 7.54 -20.14
C THR A 43 -29.58 6.90 -20.46
N TYR A 44 -29.04 6.16 -19.49
CA TYR A 44 -27.82 5.35 -19.64
C TYR A 44 -28.09 3.90 -19.29
N SER A 45 -27.97 2.98 -20.25
CA SER A 45 -28.38 1.58 -20.07
C SER A 45 -27.24 0.62 -20.33
N GLY A 46 -27.28 -0.53 -19.66
CA GLY A 46 -26.29 -1.59 -19.78
C GLY A 46 -26.78 -2.90 -19.18
N VAL A 47 -25.83 -3.79 -18.90
CA VAL A 47 -26.09 -5.13 -18.36
C VAL A 47 -25.05 -5.51 -17.31
N VAL A 48 -25.48 -6.26 -16.29
CA VAL A 48 -24.63 -6.84 -15.25
C VAL A 48 -24.64 -8.36 -15.36
N ILE A 49 -23.47 -8.99 -15.48
CA ILE A 49 -23.31 -10.41 -15.82
C ILE A 49 -22.34 -11.12 -14.88
N ASP A 50 -22.88 -11.85 -13.91
CA ASP A 50 -22.27 -13.06 -13.31
C ASP A 50 -22.89 -14.29 -14.02
N ASP A 51 -24.16 -14.55 -13.75
CA ASP A 51 -25.07 -15.38 -14.55
C ASP A 51 -26.33 -14.54 -14.91
N TYR A 52 -26.13 -13.23 -15.13
CA TYR A 52 -27.12 -12.15 -15.14
C TYR A 52 -27.78 -11.84 -13.78
N LEU A 53 -27.40 -10.71 -13.19
CA LEU A 53 -27.83 -10.34 -11.85
C LEU A 53 -29.10 -9.50 -11.87
N ARG A 54 -30.20 -9.99 -11.29
CA ARG A 54 -31.44 -9.24 -11.03
C ARG A 54 -31.46 -8.71 -9.61
N ASN A 55 -31.99 -7.50 -9.41
CA ASN A 55 -32.04 -6.78 -8.13
C ASN A 55 -30.65 -6.49 -7.51
N ALA A 56 -29.62 -6.28 -8.34
CA ALA A 56 -28.35 -5.71 -7.89
C ALA A 56 -28.42 -4.18 -8.03
N ARG A 57 -27.78 -3.44 -7.12
CA ARG A 57 -27.68 -1.98 -7.20
C ARG A 57 -26.59 -1.60 -8.17
N VAL A 58 -26.88 -0.68 -9.09
CA VAL A 58 -25.92 -0.12 -10.04
C VAL A 58 -25.90 1.38 -9.89
N TRP A 59 -24.72 1.99 -9.93
CA TRP A 59 -24.58 3.44 -10.02
C TRP A 59 -23.39 3.84 -10.89
N LEU A 60 -23.41 5.09 -11.32
CA LEU A 60 -22.30 5.73 -12.00
C LEU A 60 -21.43 6.44 -10.94
N ASP A 61 -20.19 6.00 -10.80
CA ASP A 61 -19.21 6.48 -9.82
C ASP A 61 -18.54 7.76 -10.35
N ILE A 62 -19.13 8.91 -9.99
CA ILE A 62 -18.79 10.23 -10.52
C ILE A 62 -17.64 10.86 -9.74
N ASP A 63 -17.62 10.70 -8.41
CA ASP A 63 -16.56 11.23 -7.56
C ASP A 63 -15.34 10.29 -7.43
N GLY A 64 -15.48 9.03 -7.88
CA GLY A 64 -14.40 8.05 -7.89
C GLY A 64 -14.12 7.43 -6.54
N ASP A 65 -15.04 7.53 -5.57
CA ASP A 65 -14.89 7.01 -4.21
C ASP A 65 -15.34 5.54 -4.05
N TYR A 66 -15.77 4.91 -5.16
CA TYR A 66 -16.27 3.53 -5.25
C TYR A 66 -17.51 3.24 -4.40
N GLN A 67 -18.13 4.26 -3.84
CA GLN A 67 -19.37 4.17 -3.07
C GLN A 67 -20.45 4.98 -3.78
N TYR A 68 -21.68 4.78 -3.36
CA TYR A 68 -22.78 5.63 -3.80
C TYR A 68 -22.76 6.94 -3.02
N THR A 69 -22.82 8.06 -3.74
CA THR A 69 -22.98 9.39 -3.16
C THR A 69 -24.40 9.93 -3.36
N PRO A 70 -25.20 10.08 -2.28
CA PRO A 70 -26.54 10.68 -2.38
C PRO A 70 -26.45 12.18 -2.61
N GLY A 71 -27.48 12.74 -3.24
CA GLY A 71 -27.59 14.17 -3.46
C GLY A 71 -27.89 15.00 -2.21
N PRO A 72 -27.60 16.30 -2.23
CA PRO A 72 -26.87 17.00 -3.30
C PRO A 72 -25.35 16.75 -3.20
N MET A 73 -24.67 16.59 -4.34
CA MET A 73 -23.21 16.51 -4.41
C MET A 73 -22.66 17.52 -5.43
N THR A 74 -21.43 18.01 -5.19
CA THR A 74 -20.75 18.94 -6.09
C THR A 74 -19.50 18.31 -6.66
N VAL A 75 -19.38 18.29 -7.99
CA VAL A 75 -18.22 17.77 -8.72
C VAL A 75 -17.62 18.86 -9.61
N THR A 76 -16.37 18.68 -10.02
CA THR A 76 -15.72 19.59 -10.96
C THR A 76 -16.05 19.16 -12.39
N GLY A 77 -16.66 20.06 -13.17
CA GLY A 77 -16.97 19.83 -14.57
C GLY A 77 -15.74 19.85 -15.48
N PRO A 78 -15.87 19.44 -16.76
CA PRO A 78 -14.76 19.39 -17.73
C PRO A 78 -14.07 20.74 -17.99
N ASP A 79 -14.78 21.84 -17.75
CA ASP A 79 -14.28 23.21 -17.87
C ASP A 79 -13.70 23.77 -16.56
N GLY A 80 -13.71 22.98 -15.49
CA GLY A 80 -13.23 23.36 -14.15
C GLY A 80 -14.29 24.06 -13.29
N GLU A 81 -15.50 24.26 -13.80
CA GLU A 81 -16.60 24.88 -13.03
C GLU A 81 -17.31 23.85 -12.14
N PRO A 82 -17.85 24.23 -10.98
CA PRO A 82 -18.56 23.31 -10.11
C PRO A 82 -19.94 22.96 -10.67
N VAL A 83 -20.23 21.67 -10.80
CA VAL A 83 -21.55 21.11 -11.15
C VAL A 83 -22.19 20.53 -9.90
N THR A 84 -23.44 20.87 -9.62
CA THR A 84 -24.20 20.28 -8.51
C THR A 84 -25.23 19.30 -9.06
N LEU A 85 -25.15 18.05 -8.61
CA LEU A 85 -26.12 17.00 -8.87
C LEU A 85 -27.06 16.94 -7.67
N GLU A 86 -28.32 17.29 -7.87
CA GLU A 86 -29.32 17.44 -6.79
C GLU A 86 -29.73 16.09 -6.22
N ASN A 87 -29.78 15.05 -7.07
CA ASN A 87 -30.10 13.69 -6.66
C ASN A 87 -28.85 12.83 -6.35
N GLY A 88 -27.65 13.37 -6.59
CA GLY A 88 -26.38 12.65 -6.41
C GLY A 88 -26.06 11.79 -7.62
N GLU A 89 -25.42 10.65 -7.38
CA GLU A 89 -25.02 9.75 -8.45
C GLU A 89 -26.21 9.04 -9.10
N PRO A 90 -26.29 8.96 -10.45
CA PRO A 90 -27.30 8.16 -11.13
C PRO A 90 -27.27 6.70 -10.70
N THR A 91 -28.38 6.18 -10.17
CA THR A 91 -28.50 4.80 -9.68
C THR A 91 -29.80 4.10 -10.09
N ALA A 92 -29.77 2.77 -10.21
CA ALA A 92 -30.93 1.91 -10.41
C ALA A 92 -30.70 0.50 -9.83
N LEU A 93 -31.76 -0.29 -9.72
CA LEU A 93 -31.66 -1.75 -9.54
C LEU A 93 -31.68 -2.42 -10.91
N THR A 94 -30.93 -3.50 -11.08
CA THR A 94 -31.00 -4.35 -12.27
C THR A 94 -32.34 -5.09 -12.34
N GLY A 95 -32.87 -5.23 -13.55
CA GLY A 95 -34.04 -6.03 -13.87
C GLY A 95 -33.66 -7.42 -14.40
N ALA A 96 -34.61 -8.05 -15.11
CA ALA A 96 -34.41 -9.35 -15.74
C ALA A 96 -33.27 -9.31 -16.77
N ASN A 97 -32.53 -10.41 -16.89
CA ASN A 97 -31.32 -10.57 -17.69
C ASN A 97 -30.24 -9.52 -17.34
N GLY A 98 -30.19 -9.07 -16.09
CA GLY A 98 -29.17 -8.13 -15.61
C GLY A 98 -29.26 -6.70 -16.16
N GLN A 99 -30.33 -6.36 -16.88
CA GLN A 99 -30.45 -5.06 -17.54
C GLN A 99 -30.69 -3.92 -16.55
N PHE A 100 -30.07 -2.77 -16.76
CA PHE A 100 -30.36 -1.56 -15.99
C PHE A 100 -30.52 -0.33 -16.90
N THR A 101 -31.18 0.70 -16.36
CA THR A 101 -31.31 2.01 -16.98
C THR A 101 -31.19 3.08 -15.90
N LEU A 102 -30.14 3.88 -15.97
CA LEU A 102 -29.90 5.04 -15.11
C LEU A 102 -30.55 6.28 -15.72
N ASN A 103 -31.15 7.12 -14.88
CA ASN A 103 -31.54 8.47 -15.26
C ASN A 103 -30.32 9.38 -15.16
N ILE A 104 -29.89 9.96 -16.28
CA ILE A 104 -28.73 10.85 -16.39
C ILE A 104 -29.12 12.26 -16.83
N GLU A 105 -30.39 12.65 -16.70
CA GLU A 105 -30.86 14.00 -17.05
C GLU A 105 -30.07 15.10 -16.32
N GLU A 106 -29.60 14.85 -15.09
CA GLU A 106 -28.77 15.81 -14.33
C GLU A 106 -27.35 15.95 -14.86
N LEU A 107 -26.89 15.09 -15.76
CA LEU A 107 -25.57 15.23 -16.39
C LEU A 107 -25.58 16.22 -17.57
N ASP A 108 -26.77 16.48 -18.13
CA ASP A 108 -27.00 17.51 -19.17
C ASP A 108 -27.06 18.88 -18.50
N GLN A 109 -25.97 19.64 -18.62
CA GLN A 109 -25.80 20.91 -17.94
C GLN A 109 -26.22 22.05 -18.87
N SER A 110 -26.83 23.09 -18.30
CA SER A 110 -27.06 24.31 -19.06
C SER A 110 -25.69 24.85 -19.53
N PRO A 111 -25.49 25.13 -20.83
CA PRO A 111 -24.22 25.67 -21.34
C PRO A 111 -23.83 27.03 -20.76
N LEU A 112 -24.73 27.66 -19.98
CA LEU A 112 -24.48 28.90 -19.24
C LEU A 112 -23.91 28.65 -17.83
N VAL A 113 -23.91 27.40 -17.35
CA VAL A 113 -23.49 26.97 -16.01
C VAL A 113 -22.19 26.16 -16.09
N SER A 114 -22.16 25.11 -16.93
CA SER A 114 -21.00 24.22 -17.13
C SER A 114 -21.16 23.45 -18.45
N ALA A 115 -20.07 22.88 -18.96
CA ALA A 115 -20.14 21.78 -19.93
C ALA A 115 -20.82 20.53 -19.34
N ASP A 116 -21.45 19.74 -20.20
CA ASP A 116 -22.09 18.46 -19.84
C ASP A 116 -21.08 17.47 -19.25
N LEU A 117 -21.53 16.67 -18.30
CA LEU A 117 -20.77 15.52 -17.80
C LEU A 117 -21.05 14.33 -18.72
N ASP A 118 -20.03 13.79 -19.40
CA ASP A 118 -20.22 12.60 -20.23
C ASP A 118 -20.30 11.35 -19.32
N PRO A 119 -21.42 10.61 -19.30
CA PRO A 119 -21.52 9.40 -18.48
C PRO A 119 -20.48 8.32 -18.85
N ARG A 120 -19.83 8.43 -20.01
CA ARG A 120 -18.77 7.50 -20.43
C ARG A 120 -17.41 7.81 -19.80
N ASP A 121 -17.24 8.96 -19.18
CA ASP A 121 -16.00 9.31 -18.47
C ASP A 121 -15.94 8.69 -17.07
N TYR A 122 -17.05 8.11 -16.61
CA TYR A 122 -17.20 7.54 -15.29
C TYR A 122 -17.39 6.03 -15.36
N SER A 123 -16.98 5.35 -14.30
CA SER A 123 -17.05 3.90 -14.20
C SER A 123 -18.41 3.47 -13.62
N LEU A 124 -18.86 2.28 -13.99
CA LEU A 124 -20.03 1.67 -13.37
C LEU A 124 -19.61 0.84 -12.16
N MET A 125 -20.36 1.01 -11.07
CA MET A 125 -20.24 0.20 -9.87
C MET A 125 -21.52 -0.61 -9.68
N VAL A 126 -21.37 -1.83 -9.18
CA VAL A 126 -22.44 -2.75 -8.88
C VAL A 126 -22.24 -3.30 -7.48
N MET A 127 -23.30 -3.31 -6.68
CA MET A 127 -23.34 -3.96 -5.38
C MET A 127 -24.45 -5.01 -5.38
N THR A 128 -24.09 -6.25 -5.05
CA THR A 128 -25.09 -7.30 -4.80
C THR A 128 -25.64 -7.19 -3.38
N LEU A 129 -26.93 -7.50 -3.23
CA LEU A 129 -27.69 -7.40 -1.99
C LEU A 129 -28.01 -8.81 -1.47
N PRO A 130 -27.36 -9.26 -0.38
CA PRO A 130 -27.61 -10.58 0.18
C PRO A 130 -29.09 -10.85 0.44
N GLY A 131 -29.60 -11.99 0.01
CA GLY A 131 -31.01 -12.39 0.16
C GLY A 131 -31.99 -11.66 -0.76
N GLN A 132 -31.53 -10.72 -1.60
CA GLN A 132 -32.38 -9.91 -2.49
C GLN A 132 -31.97 -10.01 -3.96
N THR A 133 -30.65 -9.94 -4.23
CA THR A 133 -30.09 -10.15 -5.56
C THR A 133 -30.24 -11.61 -5.97
N VAL A 134 -30.70 -11.81 -7.20
CA VAL A 134 -30.92 -13.12 -7.80
C VAL A 134 -30.01 -13.24 -9.02
N ASP A 135 -29.26 -14.32 -9.07
CA ASP A 135 -28.41 -14.70 -10.18
C ASP A 135 -29.18 -15.66 -11.11
N GLU A 136 -29.37 -15.27 -12.37
CA GLU A 136 -30.26 -15.95 -13.33
C GLU A 136 -29.54 -17.07 -14.11
N THR A 137 -29.03 -18.07 -13.40
CA THR A 137 -28.20 -19.14 -13.98
C THR A 137 -28.93 -20.00 -15.01
N PRO A 138 -28.21 -20.67 -15.93
CA PRO A 138 -28.80 -21.64 -16.87
C PRO A 138 -29.57 -22.80 -16.19
N MET A 139 -29.27 -23.10 -14.92
CA MET A 139 -29.89 -24.18 -14.15
C MET A 139 -31.06 -23.70 -13.28
N GLY A 140 -31.29 -22.39 -13.19
CA GLY A 140 -32.34 -21.76 -12.41
C GLY A 140 -31.85 -20.54 -11.64
N GLU A 141 -32.80 -19.80 -11.06
CA GLU A 141 -32.51 -18.62 -10.24
C GLU A 141 -31.86 -19.03 -8.90
N VAL A 142 -30.72 -18.40 -8.58
CA VAL A 142 -29.98 -18.59 -7.32
C VAL A 142 -29.99 -17.28 -6.55
N ILE A 143 -30.27 -17.33 -5.26
CA ILE A 143 -30.20 -16.13 -4.40
C ILE A 143 -28.74 -15.91 -3.99
N VAL A 144 -28.26 -14.69 -4.16
CA VAL A 144 -26.92 -14.29 -3.68
C VAL A 144 -26.99 -14.15 -2.16
N GLU A 145 -26.18 -14.92 -1.43
CA GLU A 145 -26.19 -14.93 0.05
C GLU A 145 -25.08 -14.12 0.71
N GLN A 146 -24.04 -13.77 -0.05
CA GLN A 146 -22.90 -12.98 0.38
C GLN A 146 -22.67 -11.84 -0.61
N ALA A 147 -22.41 -10.64 -0.09
CA ALA A 147 -22.24 -9.48 -0.94
C ALA A 147 -20.89 -9.54 -1.67
N TYR A 148 -20.85 -8.99 -2.87
CA TYR A 148 -19.64 -8.66 -3.61
C TYR A 148 -19.93 -7.44 -4.49
N THR A 149 -18.85 -6.83 -4.98
CA THR A 149 -18.95 -5.74 -5.94
C THR A 149 -18.44 -6.15 -7.31
N LEU A 150 -19.07 -5.61 -8.35
CA LEU A 150 -18.57 -5.66 -9.71
C LEU A 150 -18.38 -4.25 -10.22
N THR A 151 -17.49 -4.10 -11.19
CA THR A 151 -17.24 -2.83 -11.83
C THR A 151 -16.75 -3.00 -13.26
N ALA A 152 -16.83 -1.92 -14.03
CA ALA A 152 -16.28 -1.86 -15.37
C ALA A 152 -15.52 -0.54 -15.57
N PRO A 153 -14.48 -0.54 -16.43
CA PRO A 153 -13.79 0.69 -16.81
C PRO A 153 -14.76 1.74 -17.39
N ALA A 154 -14.36 3.01 -17.30
CA ALA A 154 -15.12 4.12 -17.85
C ALA A 154 -15.57 3.87 -19.31
N GLY A 155 -16.85 4.11 -19.58
CA GLY A 155 -17.47 3.93 -20.89
C GLY A 155 -17.89 2.50 -21.24
N VAL A 156 -17.50 1.50 -20.44
CA VAL A 156 -17.95 0.11 -20.59
C VAL A 156 -19.29 -0.08 -19.88
N ARG A 157 -20.30 -0.57 -20.60
CA ARG A 157 -21.70 -0.72 -20.11
C ARG A 157 -22.08 -2.15 -19.73
N THR A 158 -21.19 -3.08 -20.00
CA THR A 158 -21.32 -4.49 -19.64
C THR A 158 -20.45 -4.71 -18.40
N VAL A 159 -21.08 -4.84 -17.24
CA VAL A 159 -20.36 -5.04 -15.97
C VAL A 159 -20.30 -6.53 -15.66
N THR A 160 -19.10 -7.07 -15.57
CA THR A 160 -18.85 -8.49 -15.35
C THR A 160 -17.69 -8.72 -14.38
N PRO A 161 -17.49 -9.96 -13.87
CA PRO A 161 -16.28 -10.31 -13.13
C PRO A 161 -14.99 -10.08 -13.95
N LEU A 162 -15.05 -10.21 -15.27
CA LEU A 162 -13.91 -9.98 -16.16
C LEU A 162 -13.60 -8.48 -16.35
N THR A 163 -14.62 -7.63 -16.48
CA THR A 163 -14.41 -6.16 -16.49
C THR A 163 -13.96 -5.67 -15.12
N THR A 164 -14.38 -6.34 -14.06
CA THR A 164 -13.94 -6.08 -12.69
C THR A 164 -12.47 -6.38 -12.54
N LEU A 165 -12.01 -7.54 -13.04
CA LEU A 165 -10.58 -7.88 -13.11
C LEU A 165 -9.79 -6.82 -13.91
N LEU A 166 -10.30 -6.36 -15.05
CA LEU A 166 -9.63 -5.30 -15.82
C LEU A 166 -9.48 -4.00 -15.01
N ARG A 167 -10.52 -3.55 -14.31
CA ARG A 167 -10.44 -2.34 -13.47
C ARG A 167 -9.49 -2.57 -12.29
N ALA A 168 -9.56 -3.74 -11.66
CA ALA A 168 -8.67 -4.12 -10.57
C ALA A 168 -7.18 -4.07 -10.96
N ARG A 169 -6.85 -4.52 -12.18
CA ARG A 169 -5.50 -4.40 -12.73
C ARG A 169 -5.06 -2.96 -12.92
N ILE A 170 -5.93 -2.10 -13.45
CA ILE A 170 -5.63 -0.67 -13.62
C ILE A 170 -5.37 -0.02 -12.26
N ILE A 171 -6.18 -0.34 -11.25
CA ILE A 171 -5.99 0.13 -9.87
C ILE A 171 -4.65 -0.35 -9.30
N ALA A 172 -4.26 -1.59 -9.58
CA ALA A 172 -2.96 -2.14 -9.22
C ALA A 172 -1.79 -1.61 -10.07
N GLY A 173 -1.99 -0.59 -10.92
CA GLY A 173 -0.94 -0.02 -11.77
C GLY A 173 -0.48 -0.92 -12.92
N LEU A 174 -1.18 -2.03 -13.16
CA LEU A 174 -0.88 -2.96 -14.24
C LEU A 174 -1.50 -2.48 -15.56
N THR A 175 -0.90 -2.91 -16.66
CA THR A 175 -1.48 -2.65 -17.97
C THR A 175 -2.70 -3.53 -18.23
N VAL A 176 -3.54 -3.12 -19.19
CA VAL A 176 -4.67 -3.92 -19.67
C VAL A 176 -4.20 -5.21 -20.37
N GLN A 177 -2.94 -5.26 -20.80
CA GLN A 177 -2.31 -6.49 -21.30
C GLN A 177 -1.82 -7.33 -20.12
N PHE A 178 -1.77 -8.65 -20.32
CA PHE A 178 -1.45 -9.63 -19.28
C PHE A 178 0.04 -10.05 -19.27
N GLY A 179 0.93 -9.24 -19.86
CA GLY A 179 2.33 -9.61 -20.14
C GLY A 179 3.19 -9.96 -18.95
N GLU A 180 2.76 -9.62 -17.74
CA GLU A 180 3.41 -10.02 -16.49
C GLU A 180 3.12 -11.46 -16.08
N SER A 181 2.10 -12.12 -16.64
CA SER A 181 1.67 -13.47 -16.26
C SER A 181 1.37 -14.35 -17.48
N GLU A 182 2.20 -15.37 -17.70
CA GLU A 182 2.01 -16.35 -18.79
C GLU A 182 0.65 -17.08 -18.68
N VAL A 183 0.18 -17.33 -17.45
CA VAL A 183 -1.12 -17.96 -17.18
C VAL A 183 -2.25 -17.07 -17.70
N LEU A 184 -2.26 -15.79 -17.31
CA LEU A 184 -3.29 -14.84 -17.72
C LEU A 184 -3.20 -14.50 -19.22
N GLU A 185 -1.98 -14.34 -19.76
CA GLU A 185 -1.79 -14.18 -21.20
C GLU A 185 -2.40 -15.33 -21.99
N THR A 186 -2.21 -16.56 -21.52
CA THR A 186 -2.71 -17.77 -22.20
C THR A 186 -4.23 -17.87 -22.07
N ALA A 187 -4.77 -17.60 -20.88
CA ALA A 187 -6.20 -17.67 -20.61
C ALA A 187 -7.00 -16.65 -21.43
N PHE A 188 -6.48 -15.41 -21.54
CA PHE A 188 -7.19 -14.29 -22.16
C PHE A 188 -6.68 -13.90 -23.56
N ARG A 189 -5.83 -14.74 -24.17
CA ARG A 189 -5.38 -14.55 -25.55
C ARG A 189 -6.58 -14.52 -26.51
N ASP A 190 -6.65 -13.47 -27.32
CA ASP A 190 -7.68 -13.28 -28.36
C ASP A 190 -9.12 -13.28 -27.82
N VAL A 191 -9.30 -12.97 -26.52
CA VAL A 191 -10.60 -12.89 -25.86
C VAL A 191 -11.03 -11.43 -25.69
N ASN A 192 -12.32 -11.15 -25.93
CA ASN A 192 -12.91 -9.87 -25.59
C ASN A 192 -13.54 -9.90 -24.19
N LEU A 193 -12.83 -9.38 -23.20
CA LEU A 193 -13.26 -9.33 -21.79
C LEU A 193 -14.42 -8.36 -21.53
N LEU A 194 -14.73 -7.48 -22.48
CA LEU A 194 -15.82 -6.50 -22.37
C LEU A 194 -17.16 -7.03 -22.92
N ARG A 195 -17.14 -8.23 -23.51
CA ARG A 195 -18.31 -8.85 -24.14
C ARG A 195 -19.12 -9.65 -23.14
N ASP A 196 -20.40 -9.84 -23.47
CA ASP A 196 -21.25 -10.86 -22.86
C ASP A 196 -20.73 -12.28 -23.21
N TYR A 197 -20.02 -12.89 -22.25
CA TYR A 197 -19.45 -14.23 -22.40
C TYR A 197 -20.51 -15.34 -22.35
N LEU A 198 -21.68 -15.08 -21.76
CA LEU A 198 -22.79 -16.04 -21.73
C LEU A 198 -23.49 -16.10 -23.09
N ALA A 199 -23.80 -14.94 -23.67
CA ALA A 199 -24.40 -14.85 -25.00
C ALA A 199 -23.50 -15.43 -26.09
N SER A 200 -22.17 -15.37 -25.91
CA SER A 200 -21.20 -15.99 -26.82
C SER A 200 -20.95 -17.47 -26.57
N GLY A 201 -21.48 -18.04 -25.48
CA GLY A 201 -21.31 -19.45 -25.12
C GLY A 201 -19.89 -19.82 -24.74
N ASP A 202 -19.10 -18.87 -24.22
CA ASP A 202 -17.72 -19.12 -23.79
C ASP A 202 -17.70 -19.74 -22.38
N ASN A 203 -17.82 -21.07 -22.35
CA ASN A 203 -17.81 -21.84 -21.09
C ASN A 203 -16.52 -21.63 -20.26
N ARG A 204 -15.40 -21.32 -20.91
CA ARG A 204 -14.12 -21.10 -20.23
C ARG A 204 -14.15 -19.78 -19.47
N LEU A 205 -14.53 -18.70 -20.15
CA LEU A 205 -14.69 -17.41 -19.50
C LEU A 205 -15.75 -17.42 -18.42
N HIS A 206 -16.84 -18.15 -18.65
CA HIS A 206 -17.87 -18.35 -17.64
C HIS A 206 -17.31 -19.04 -16.37
N ALA A 207 -16.51 -20.10 -16.52
CA ALA A 207 -15.88 -20.76 -15.38
C ALA A 207 -14.92 -19.82 -14.62
N TYR A 208 -14.10 -19.03 -15.33
CA TYR A 208 -13.24 -18.03 -14.69
C TYR A 208 -14.05 -16.95 -13.96
N ALA A 209 -15.11 -16.43 -14.58
CA ALA A 209 -15.96 -15.39 -14.02
C ALA A 209 -16.60 -15.83 -12.69
N ARG A 210 -17.17 -17.05 -12.66
CA ARG A 210 -17.73 -17.64 -11.43
C ARG A 210 -16.68 -17.83 -10.34
N ALA A 211 -15.46 -18.25 -10.69
CA ALA A 211 -14.36 -18.37 -9.73
C ALA A 211 -13.94 -17.01 -9.15
N PHE A 212 -13.89 -15.96 -9.98
CA PHE A 212 -13.63 -14.60 -9.50
C PHE A 212 -14.73 -14.09 -8.59
N VAL A 213 -16.01 -14.35 -8.88
CA VAL A 213 -17.10 -13.97 -7.97
C VAL A 213 -16.98 -14.69 -6.65
N ARG A 214 -16.72 -16.00 -6.64
CA ARG A 214 -16.51 -16.75 -5.40
C ARG A 214 -15.37 -16.17 -4.57
N TYR A 215 -14.26 -15.78 -5.22
CA TYR A 215 -13.15 -15.10 -4.57
C TYR A 215 -13.56 -13.74 -3.98
N MET A 216 -14.18 -12.87 -4.79
CA MET A 216 -14.60 -11.52 -4.37
C MET A 216 -15.64 -11.56 -3.24
N ALA A 217 -16.62 -12.47 -3.33
CA ALA A 217 -17.60 -12.68 -2.28
C ALA A 217 -16.91 -13.11 -0.99
N ALA A 218 -16.01 -14.10 -1.05
CA ALA A 218 -15.27 -14.57 0.12
C ALA A 218 -14.38 -13.50 0.77
N GLN A 219 -13.87 -12.54 -0.02
CA GLN A 219 -13.10 -11.39 0.47
C GLN A 219 -13.96 -10.26 1.05
N PHE A 220 -15.24 -10.18 0.68
CA PHE A 220 -16.12 -9.11 1.14
C PHE A 220 -16.50 -9.30 2.62
N PRO A 221 -16.45 -8.26 3.47
CA PRO A 221 -16.70 -8.43 4.89
C PRO A 221 -18.10 -8.94 5.23
N ALA A 222 -18.15 -9.85 6.20
CA ALA A 222 -19.40 -10.46 6.64
C ALA A 222 -20.33 -9.46 7.33
N ASP A 223 -19.78 -8.53 8.12
CA ASP A 223 -20.54 -7.45 8.77
C ASP A 223 -21.12 -6.47 7.76
N ALA A 224 -20.35 -6.10 6.73
CA ALA A 224 -20.84 -5.32 5.59
C ALA A 224 -21.99 -6.05 4.85
N SER A 225 -21.85 -7.36 4.62
CA SER A 225 -22.89 -8.18 4.00
C SER A 225 -24.19 -8.19 4.82
N GLU A 226 -24.11 -8.24 6.15
CA GLU A 226 -25.28 -8.23 7.02
C GLU A 226 -26.00 -6.87 7.03
N VAL A 227 -25.26 -5.77 6.90
CA VAL A 227 -25.85 -4.44 6.68
C VAL A 227 -26.64 -4.42 5.36
N LEU A 228 -26.02 -4.87 4.27
CA LEU A 228 -26.62 -4.88 2.94
C LEU A 228 -27.83 -5.83 2.81
N ARG A 229 -27.88 -6.92 3.58
CA ARG A 229 -28.99 -7.89 3.56
C ARG A 229 -30.36 -7.23 3.77
N ASN A 230 -30.42 -6.24 4.66
CA ASN A 230 -31.64 -5.48 4.96
C ASN A 230 -31.65 -4.09 4.32
N GLY A 231 -30.62 -3.81 3.53
CA GLY A 231 -30.38 -2.52 2.88
C GLY A 231 -30.91 -2.48 1.45
N ASP A 232 -30.56 -1.41 0.76
CA ASP A 232 -30.88 -1.23 -0.65
C ASP A 232 -29.64 -1.04 -1.53
N GLY A 233 -28.43 -1.08 -0.97
CA GLY A 233 -27.16 -0.95 -1.70
C GLY A 233 -26.64 0.47 -1.80
N THR A 234 -27.29 1.43 -1.14
CA THR A 234 -26.81 2.82 -1.03
C THR A 234 -25.97 3.05 0.24
N GLU A 235 -25.82 2.03 1.06
CA GLU A 235 -25.06 2.08 2.31
C GLU A 235 -23.54 2.15 2.06
N ARG A 236 -22.87 3.03 2.80
CA ARG A 236 -21.41 3.13 2.83
C ARG A 236 -20.85 2.08 3.79
N VAL A 237 -20.56 0.89 3.29
CA VAL A 237 -20.09 -0.26 4.09
C VAL A 237 -18.57 -0.45 4.08
N LEU A 238 -17.87 0.17 3.15
CA LEU A 238 -16.41 0.15 3.02
C LEU A 238 -15.91 1.56 2.70
N THR A 239 -14.67 1.87 3.08
CA THR A 239 -14.01 3.10 2.64
C THR A 239 -13.49 2.95 1.20
N PRO A 240 -13.21 4.05 0.49
CA PRO A 240 -12.61 3.97 -0.85
C PRO A 240 -11.30 3.18 -0.82
N GLU A 241 -10.48 3.38 0.21
CA GLU A 241 -9.21 2.68 0.37
C GLU A 241 -9.37 1.17 0.63
N GLY A 242 -10.47 0.76 1.25
CA GLY A 242 -10.83 -0.66 1.41
C GLY A 242 -11.20 -1.31 0.07
N TYR A 243 -11.91 -0.59 -0.80
CA TYR A 243 -12.20 -1.08 -2.16
C TYR A 243 -10.95 -1.22 -3.02
N GLU A 244 -10.00 -0.29 -2.90
CA GLU A 244 -8.70 -0.42 -3.56
C GLU A 244 -7.97 -1.70 -3.13
N LEU A 245 -7.99 -2.04 -1.84
CA LEU A 245 -7.33 -3.24 -1.35
C LEU A 245 -8.02 -4.53 -1.85
N LEU A 246 -9.36 -4.55 -1.91
CA LEU A 246 -10.10 -5.67 -2.52
C LEU A 246 -9.73 -5.85 -4.00
N ALA A 247 -9.64 -4.73 -4.74
CA ALA A 247 -9.26 -4.73 -6.15
C ALA A 247 -7.82 -5.24 -6.35
N VAL A 248 -6.86 -4.73 -5.58
CA VAL A 248 -5.47 -5.19 -5.62
C VAL A 248 -5.38 -6.68 -5.28
N SER A 249 -6.12 -7.15 -4.26
CA SER A 249 -6.15 -8.58 -3.91
C SER A 249 -6.68 -9.45 -5.06
N LEU A 250 -7.76 -9.03 -5.75
CA LEU A 250 -8.25 -9.75 -6.93
C LEU A 250 -7.18 -9.81 -8.04
N ALA A 251 -6.53 -8.67 -8.34
CA ALA A 251 -5.51 -8.62 -9.38
C ALA A 251 -4.32 -9.54 -9.07
N ARG A 252 -3.86 -9.57 -7.81
CA ARG A 252 -2.75 -10.41 -7.35
C ARG A 252 -3.05 -11.90 -7.47
N ASN A 253 -4.27 -12.31 -7.13
CA ASN A 253 -4.65 -13.73 -7.08
C ASN A 253 -5.26 -14.23 -8.41
N ALA A 254 -5.43 -13.37 -9.41
CA ALA A 254 -6.11 -13.73 -10.65
C ALA A 254 -5.45 -14.90 -11.40
N ALA A 255 -4.11 -14.93 -11.46
CA ALA A 255 -3.37 -15.98 -12.14
C ALA A 255 -3.56 -17.34 -11.46
N ASP A 256 -3.51 -17.38 -10.13
CA ASP A 256 -3.71 -18.59 -9.34
C ASP A 256 -5.15 -19.11 -9.46
N ILE A 257 -6.14 -18.21 -9.43
CA ILE A 257 -7.55 -18.56 -9.63
C ILE A 257 -7.76 -19.19 -11.02
N VAL A 258 -7.20 -18.58 -12.07
CA VAL A 258 -7.28 -19.11 -13.44
C VAL A 258 -6.61 -20.48 -13.55
N ALA A 259 -5.41 -20.63 -12.97
CA ALA A 259 -4.69 -21.90 -12.96
C ALA A 259 -5.49 -23.02 -12.28
N LEU A 260 -6.15 -22.73 -11.15
CA LEU A 260 -7.02 -23.68 -10.45
C LEU A 260 -8.22 -24.12 -11.30
N VAL A 261 -8.86 -23.17 -12.01
CA VAL A 261 -9.96 -23.50 -12.91
C VAL A 261 -9.48 -24.36 -14.08
N ASP A 262 -8.32 -24.04 -14.67
CA ASP A 262 -7.74 -24.82 -15.76
C ASP A 262 -7.38 -26.25 -15.32
N GLU A 263 -6.81 -26.41 -14.13
CA GLU A 263 -6.50 -27.73 -13.56
C GLU A 263 -7.77 -28.55 -13.33
N ALA A 264 -8.85 -27.91 -12.88
CA ALA A 264 -10.14 -28.54 -12.65
C ALA A 264 -10.92 -28.86 -13.94
N ALA A 265 -10.48 -28.38 -15.11
CA ALA A 265 -11.12 -28.57 -16.41
C ALA A 265 -10.35 -29.55 -17.32
N PRO A 266 -10.23 -30.85 -16.96
CA PRO A 266 -9.45 -31.79 -17.77
C PRO A 266 -10.02 -31.87 -19.19
N PHE A 267 -9.12 -31.80 -20.17
CA PHE A 267 -9.46 -31.78 -21.60
C PHE A 267 -10.30 -30.57 -22.06
N GLY A 268 -10.28 -29.45 -21.32
CA GLY A 268 -10.95 -28.20 -21.69
C GLY A 268 -12.47 -28.20 -21.49
N ARG A 269 -12.97 -29.05 -20.58
CA ARG A 269 -14.41 -29.20 -20.28
C ARG A 269 -14.89 -28.22 -19.20
N TYR A 270 -14.75 -26.94 -19.47
CA TYR A 270 -15.02 -25.87 -18.51
C TYR A 270 -16.47 -25.85 -17.98
N GLU A 271 -17.44 -26.29 -18.77
CA GLU A 271 -18.84 -26.38 -18.34
C GLU A 271 -19.11 -27.39 -17.20
N ASN A 272 -18.15 -28.27 -16.90
CA ASN A 272 -18.27 -29.28 -15.84
C ASN A 272 -17.44 -28.95 -14.60
N VAL A 273 -16.79 -27.79 -14.56
CA VAL A 273 -15.99 -27.38 -13.40
C VAL A 273 -16.94 -27.03 -12.26
N ASP A 274 -16.76 -27.70 -11.12
CA ASP A 274 -17.44 -27.34 -9.88
C ASP A 274 -16.64 -26.24 -9.18
N ILE A 275 -17.13 -25.01 -9.31
CA ILE A 275 -16.47 -23.82 -8.78
C ILE A 275 -16.50 -23.81 -7.25
N ASP A 276 -17.50 -24.42 -6.62
CA ASP A 276 -17.66 -24.43 -5.17
C ASP A 276 -16.62 -25.33 -4.49
N ASP A 277 -16.15 -26.36 -5.20
CA ASP A 277 -15.13 -27.31 -4.73
C ASP A 277 -13.69 -26.85 -4.97
N LEU A 278 -13.45 -25.73 -5.68
CA LEU A 278 -12.09 -25.21 -5.90
C LEU A 278 -11.43 -24.79 -4.58
N ALA A 279 -10.15 -25.11 -4.40
CA ALA A 279 -9.38 -24.73 -3.22
C ALA A 279 -8.81 -23.31 -3.37
N LEU A 280 -9.68 -22.30 -3.43
CA LEU A 280 -9.27 -20.90 -3.52
C LEU A 280 -8.53 -20.47 -2.24
N VAL A 281 -7.38 -19.83 -2.40
CA VAL A 281 -6.64 -19.23 -1.28
C VAL A 281 -7.22 -17.84 -1.03
N ILE A 282 -7.96 -17.68 0.06
CA ILE A 282 -8.53 -16.39 0.46
C ILE A 282 -7.55 -15.71 1.42
N GLU A 283 -6.99 -14.58 1.00
CA GLU A 283 -6.14 -13.73 1.84
C GLU A 283 -6.96 -13.04 2.93
N VAL A 284 -6.39 -12.87 4.12
CA VAL A 284 -6.94 -11.94 5.12
C VAL A 284 -6.49 -10.54 4.73
N LEU A 285 -7.41 -9.58 4.70
CA LEU A 285 -7.16 -8.19 4.27
C LEU A 285 -7.32 -7.22 5.44
N ASP A 286 -6.41 -6.24 5.53
CA ASP A 286 -6.62 -5.06 6.36
C ASP A 286 -7.28 -3.95 5.53
N LEU A 287 -8.61 -3.99 5.46
CA LEU A 287 -9.41 -3.05 4.66
C LEU A 287 -9.37 -1.60 5.17
N THR A 288 -8.68 -1.30 6.28
CA THR A 288 -8.34 0.09 6.62
C THR A 288 -7.29 0.67 5.69
N ASN A 289 -6.59 -0.20 4.94
CA ASN A 289 -5.52 0.12 4.00
C ASN A 289 -4.51 1.10 4.64
N PRO A 290 -3.83 0.68 5.71
CA PRO A 290 -2.96 1.55 6.48
C PRO A 290 -1.81 2.05 5.61
N VAL A 291 -1.26 3.23 5.95
CA VAL A 291 0.03 3.61 5.40
C VAL A 291 1.10 2.78 6.10
N VAL A 292 2.02 2.23 5.33
CA VAL A 292 3.11 1.36 5.77
C VAL A 292 4.44 1.85 5.18
N LEU A 293 5.54 1.50 5.84
CA LEU A 293 6.89 1.83 5.40
C LEU A 293 7.23 0.91 4.22
N GLU A 294 7.39 1.46 3.02
CA GLU A 294 7.74 0.68 1.82
C GLU A 294 9.26 0.50 1.75
N GLU A 295 9.99 1.60 1.96
CA GLU A 295 11.43 1.65 1.73
C GLU A 295 12.13 2.54 2.77
N GLN A 296 13.35 2.16 3.18
CA GLN A 296 14.25 3.01 3.92
C GLN A 296 15.64 3.04 3.27
N VAL A 297 16.07 4.22 2.83
CA VAL A 297 17.39 4.44 2.22
C VAL A 297 18.36 4.95 3.28
N LEU A 298 19.47 4.23 3.46
CA LEU A 298 20.54 4.57 4.38
C LEU A 298 21.74 5.16 3.64
N ARG A 299 22.22 6.29 4.17
CA ARG A 299 23.43 6.98 3.73
C ARG A 299 24.44 7.01 4.86
N SER A 300 25.35 6.03 4.88
CA SER A 300 26.42 5.91 5.89
C SER A 300 27.82 5.83 5.27
N HIS A 301 27.94 5.96 3.94
CA HIS A 301 29.25 6.02 3.29
C HIS A 301 29.68 7.47 3.02
N SER A 302 30.90 7.83 3.40
CA SER A 302 31.46 9.16 3.12
C SER A 302 32.21 9.16 1.80
N ARG A 303 31.86 10.07 0.89
CA ARG A 303 32.60 10.30 -0.37
C ARG A 303 34.09 10.56 -0.14
N ASN A 304 34.42 11.17 0.98
CA ASN A 304 35.79 11.52 1.35
C ASN A 304 36.49 10.43 2.21
N GLY A 305 35.85 9.27 2.38
CA GLY A 305 36.38 8.10 3.08
C GLY A 305 36.47 8.23 4.60
N ASN A 306 35.93 9.31 5.19
CA ASN A 306 35.96 9.53 6.63
C ASN A 306 34.57 9.89 7.17
N LEU A 307 34.18 9.22 8.24
CA LEU A 307 33.07 9.60 9.10
C LEU A 307 33.64 10.30 10.36
N PRO A 308 32.96 11.32 10.89
CA PRO A 308 31.68 11.85 10.47
C PRO A 308 31.84 12.79 9.26
N ALA A 309 30.77 12.92 8.47
CA ALA A 309 30.75 13.67 7.22
C ALA A 309 29.72 14.81 7.24
N ARG A 310 29.71 15.61 6.17
CA ARG A 310 28.62 16.53 5.86
C ARG A 310 27.48 15.76 5.19
N SER A 311 26.25 16.24 5.32
CA SER A 311 25.10 15.60 4.66
C SER A 311 25.28 15.50 3.14
N SER A 312 25.92 16.50 2.51
CA SER A 312 26.24 16.50 1.08
C SER A 312 27.31 15.49 0.64
N ASP A 313 28.10 14.99 1.60
CA ASP A 313 29.20 14.04 1.37
C ASP A 313 28.80 12.61 1.74
N LEU A 314 27.68 12.43 2.46
CA LEU A 314 27.10 11.11 2.71
C LEU A 314 26.44 10.59 1.44
N GLN A 315 26.73 9.33 1.14
CA GLN A 315 26.20 8.63 -0.02
C GLN A 315 25.45 7.38 0.41
N GLU A 316 24.54 6.95 -0.45
CA GLU A 316 23.77 5.73 -0.29
C GLU A 316 24.69 4.52 -0.16
N SER A 317 24.32 3.65 0.77
CA SER A 317 25.09 2.49 1.19
C SER A 317 24.24 1.31 1.58
N ALA A 318 22.94 1.52 1.81
CA ALA A 318 21.96 0.44 1.84
C ALA A 318 20.56 0.97 1.50
N THR A 319 19.72 0.11 0.94
CA THR A 319 18.28 0.32 0.79
C THR A 319 17.56 -0.88 1.41
N VAL A 320 16.62 -0.63 2.31
CA VAL A 320 15.80 -1.66 2.96
C VAL A 320 14.40 -1.60 2.38
N HIS A 321 13.94 -2.70 1.77
CA HIS A 321 12.61 -2.88 1.22
C HIS A 321 11.77 -3.73 2.16
N PHE A 322 10.58 -3.25 2.50
CA PHE A 322 9.68 -3.90 3.44
C PHE A 322 8.61 -4.68 2.68
N ARG A 323 8.51 -5.99 2.94
CA ARG A 323 7.55 -6.87 2.26
C ARG A 323 6.41 -7.23 3.20
N TYR A 324 5.17 -7.01 2.78
CA TYR A 324 3.97 -7.23 3.60
C TYR A 324 3.08 -8.33 3.04
N ALA A 325 2.30 -8.96 3.92
CA ALA A 325 1.09 -9.68 3.51
C ALA A 325 -0.10 -8.73 3.36
N ALA A 326 -1.19 -9.24 2.78
CA ALA A 326 -2.38 -8.47 2.48
C ALA A 326 -3.15 -7.98 3.73
N ASP A 327 -2.88 -8.57 4.89
CA ASP A 327 -3.35 -8.13 6.21
C ASP A 327 -2.47 -7.03 6.82
N GLY A 328 -1.39 -6.61 6.13
CA GLY A 328 -0.45 -5.61 6.64
C GLY A 328 0.64 -6.16 7.56
N GLN A 329 0.68 -7.47 7.78
CA GLN A 329 1.73 -8.10 8.59
C GLN A 329 3.06 -8.11 7.81
N LEU A 330 4.14 -7.60 8.41
CA LEU A 330 5.47 -7.59 7.79
C LEU A 330 5.99 -9.02 7.62
N ARG A 331 6.38 -9.43 6.42
CA ARG A 331 6.88 -10.78 6.11
C ARG A 331 8.39 -10.84 6.00
N ALA A 332 8.99 -9.82 5.39
CA ALA A 332 10.43 -9.79 5.20
C ALA A 332 10.98 -8.36 5.07
N LEU A 333 12.29 -8.24 5.30
CA LEU A 333 13.11 -7.11 4.90
C LEU A 333 14.10 -7.62 3.86
N ASP A 334 14.09 -7.02 2.67
CA ASP A 334 15.07 -7.24 1.62
C ASP A 334 16.03 -6.06 1.57
N VAL A 335 17.34 -6.30 1.53
CA VAL A 335 18.31 -5.23 1.66
C VAL A 335 19.33 -5.27 0.53
N ASP A 336 19.41 -4.18 -0.22
CA ASP A 336 20.57 -3.86 -1.05
C ASP A 336 21.62 -3.21 -0.15
N GLY A 337 22.84 -3.74 -0.08
CA GLY A 337 23.87 -3.29 0.87
C GLY A 337 23.82 -3.99 2.23
N CYS A 338 24.08 -3.25 3.31
CA CYS A 338 24.22 -3.83 4.65
C CYS A 338 23.28 -3.20 5.67
N MET A 339 22.50 -4.04 6.34
CA MET A 339 21.66 -3.64 7.48
C MET A 339 22.36 -3.88 8.82
N ALA A 340 21.70 -3.50 9.91
CA ALA A 340 22.12 -3.83 11.28
C ALA A 340 20.88 -4.20 12.10
N PRO A 341 20.41 -5.46 12.08
CA PRO A 341 19.16 -5.83 12.75
C PRO A 341 19.19 -5.48 14.25
N SER A 342 18.14 -4.83 14.76
CA SER A 342 18.04 -4.44 16.17
C SER A 342 17.10 -5.37 16.93
N LEU A 343 17.60 -6.01 18.00
CA LEU A 343 16.77 -6.83 18.90
C LEU A 343 15.63 -6.02 19.53
N GLN A 344 15.89 -4.74 19.85
CA GLN A 344 14.88 -3.86 20.43
C GLN A 344 13.75 -3.60 19.43
N GLU A 345 14.11 -3.39 18.16
CA GLU A 345 13.13 -3.09 17.12
C GLU A 345 12.32 -4.33 16.72
N ILE A 346 12.97 -5.49 16.62
CA ILE A 346 12.25 -6.77 16.41
C ILE A 346 11.31 -7.04 17.58
N ALA A 347 11.72 -6.78 18.83
CA ALA A 347 10.84 -6.93 19.99
C ALA A 347 9.65 -5.94 19.97
N ARG A 348 9.87 -4.70 19.51
CA ARG A 348 8.81 -3.69 19.34
C ARG A 348 7.79 -4.15 18.30
N LEU A 349 8.26 -4.67 17.18
CA LEU A 349 7.41 -5.21 16.13
C LEU A 349 6.67 -6.49 16.57
N ALA A 350 7.32 -7.37 17.32
CA ALA A 350 6.69 -8.57 17.88
C ALA A 350 5.60 -8.26 18.91
N ASN A 351 5.69 -7.15 19.65
CA ASN A 351 4.59 -6.69 20.53
C ASN A 351 3.34 -6.27 19.73
N ALA A 352 3.51 -5.91 18.47
CA ALA A 352 2.45 -5.56 17.53
C ALA A 352 2.13 -6.72 16.55
N ASP A 353 2.53 -7.95 16.89
CA ASP A 353 2.32 -9.14 16.06
C ASP A 353 2.77 -8.98 14.58
N GLY A 354 3.81 -8.19 14.32
CA GLY A 354 4.29 -7.94 12.97
C GLY A 354 3.55 -6.84 12.20
N TYR A 355 2.49 -6.25 12.75
CA TYR A 355 1.75 -5.15 12.11
C TYR A 355 2.44 -3.82 12.36
N ILE A 356 3.29 -3.40 11.41
CA ILE A 356 4.16 -2.23 11.57
C ILE A 356 3.37 -0.94 11.85
N ALA A 357 2.16 -0.81 11.28
CA ALA A 357 1.27 0.32 11.44
C ALA A 357 0.78 0.49 12.89
N GLU A 358 0.67 -0.61 13.64
CA GLU A 358 0.23 -0.61 15.04
C GLU A 358 1.34 -0.22 16.03
N THR A 359 2.58 -0.15 15.56
CA THR A 359 3.72 0.21 16.41
C THR A 359 3.82 1.71 16.71
N GLY A 360 2.94 2.53 16.11
CA GLY A 360 2.86 3.99 16.31
C GLY A 360 3.85 4.81 15.48
N ALA A 361 5.14 4.46 15.47
CA ALA A 361 6.20 5.13 14.69
C ALA A 361 6.68 4.32 13.47
N GLN A 362 6.11 3.14 13.27
CA GLN A 362 6.44 2.14 12.25
C GLN A 362 7.81 1.50 12.36
N TRP A 363 8.90 2.23 12.12
CA TRP A 363 10.25 1.66 12.17
C TRP A 363 11.27 2.66 12.68
N LEU A 364 12.06 2.27 13.68
CA LEU A 364 13.22 3.04 14.10
C LEU A 364 14.48 2.53 13.36
N PRO A 365 15.18 3.39 12.61
CA PRO A 365 16.34 2.99 11.83
C PRO A 365 17.48 2.50 12.71
N SER A 366 18.15 1.48 12.21
CA SER A 366 19.47 1.04 12.61
C SER A 366 20.40 1.15 11.40
N VAL A 367 21.72 1.13 11.62
CA VAL A 367 22.66 1.34 10.51
C VAL A 367 23.94 0.54 10.69
N SER A 368 24.40 -0.06 9.59
CA SER A 368 25.78 -0.54 9.46
C SER A 368 26.68 0.60 8.98
N LEU A 369 27.77 0.85 9.71
CA LEU A 369 28.83 1.78 9.29
C LEU A 369 29.95 1.09 8.52
N SER A 370 29.75 -0.19 8.14
CA SER A 370 30.68 -0.94 7.31
C SER A 370 30.97 -0.18 6.02
N GLN A 371 32.25 0.09 5.76
CA GLN A 371 32.66 0.78 4.53
C GLN A 371 32.41 -0.07 3.28
N SER A 372 32.24 -1.39 3.44
CA SER A 372 31.91 -2.31 2.36
C SER A 372 30.45 -2.20 1.89
N GLY A 373 29.54 -1.67 2.72
CA GLY A 373 28.10 -1.65 2.42
C GLY A 373 27.75 -0.98 1.10
N ARG A 374 28.43 0.13 0.78
CA ARG A 374 28.27 0.81 -0.51
C ARG A 374 28.65 -0.08 -1.70
N GLY A 375 29.69 -0.88 -1.57
CA GLY A 375 30.13 -1.76 -2.65
C GLY A 375 29.14 -2.89 -2.94
N TYR A 376 28.40 -3.33 -1.93
CA TYR A 376 27.29 -4.28 -2.08
C TYR A 376 26.08 -3.59 -2.70
N TRP A 377 25.66 -2.44 -2.16
CA TRP A 377 24.56 -1.64 -2.72
C TRP A 377 24.73 -1.21 -4.19
N GLU A 378 25.96 -1.01 -4.66
CA GLU A 378 26.23 -0.71 -6.08
C GLU A 378 26.07 -1.95 -7.01
N GLN A 379 25.95 -3.15 -6.45
CA GLN A 379 25.62 -4.38 -7.19
C GLN A 379 24.11 -4.53 -7.25
N GLU A 380 23.60 -5.03 -8.38
CA GLU A 380 22.15 -5.28 -8.52
C GLU A 380 21.75 -6.52 -7.71
N GLY A 381 20.69 -6.38 -6.92
CA GLY A 381 20.03 -7.46 -6.18
C GLY A 381 20.25 -7.40 -4.67
N PHE A 382 19.40 -8.12 -3.95
CA PHE A 382 19.43 -8.12 -2.49
C PHE A 382 20.65 -8.89 -1.95
N ASP A 383 21.34 -8.25 -1.02
CA ASP A 383 22.53 -8.75 -0.34
C ASP A 383 22.22 -9.38 1.02
N GLU A 384 21.19 -8.87 1.71
CA GLU A 384 20.76 -9.35 3.01
C GLU A 384 19.25 -9.47 3.09
N ARG A 385 18.77 -10.39 3.93
CA ARG A 385 17.33 -10.63 4.11
C ARG A 385 17.02 -11.00 5.55
N VAL A 386 15.94 -10.41 6.08
CA VAL A 386 15.27 -10.90 7.29
C VAL A 386 13.93 -11.47 6.91
N VAL A 387 13.62 -12.70 7.32
CA VAL A 387 12.29 -13.31 7.14
C VAL A 387 11.65 -13.51 8.51
N PHE A 388 10.39 -13.08 8.66
CA PHE A 388 9.63 -13.21 9.89
C PHE A 388 8.67 -14.39 9.86
N ASP A 389 8.68 -15.15 10.93
CA ASP A 389 7.79 -16.29 11.20
C ASP A 389 7.09 -16.03 12.53
N TRP A 390 6.11 -15.12 12.49
CA TRP A 390 5.37 -14.65 13.67
C TRP A 390 4.68 -15.78 14.42
N ALA A 391 4.10 -16.73 13.69
CA ALA A 391 3.43 -17.90 14.25
C ALA A 391 4.36 -18.76 15.13
N ASN A 392 5.65 -18.82 14.78
CA ASN A 392 6.66 -19.57 15.54
C ASN A 392 7.59 -18.67 16.39
N GLN A 393 7.25 -17.38 16.54
CA GLN A 393 8.01 -16.41 17.36
C GLN A 393 9.49 -16.34 16.99
N ARG A 394 9.76 -16.34 15.68
CA ARG A 394 11.11 -16.43 15.13
C ARG A 394 11.30 -15.49 13.94
N ALA A 395 12.53 -15.02 13.74
CA ALA A 395 12.97 -14.42 12.49
C ALA A 395 14.33 -14.98 12.09
N THR A 396 14.62 -15.05 10.80
CA THR A 396 15.89 -15.53 10.26
C THR A 396 16.57 -14.43 9.47
N PHE A 397 17.87 -14.26 9.69
CA PHE A 397 18.71 -13.34 8.94
C PHE A 397 19.70 -14.10 8.08
N GLU A 398 19.75 -13.70 6.82
CA GLU A 398 20.65 -14.23 5.80
C GLU A 398 21.48 -13.07 5.25
N THR A 399 22.77 -13.31 5.05
CA THR A 399 23.67 -12.31 4.47
C THR A 399 24.62 -12.98 3.49
N THR A 400 24.83 -12.34 2.34
CA THR A 400 25.92 -12.65 1.42
C THR A 400 27.12 -11.73 1.63
N THR A 401 27.01 -10.78 2.57
CA THR A 401 27.98 -9.72 2.80
C THR A 401 28.98 -10.06 3.89
N THR A 402 30.11 -9.36 3.84
CA THR A 402 31.12 -9.38 4.91
C THR A 402 30.93 -8.23 5.90
N CYS A 403 29.74 -7.66 6.02
CA CYS A 403 29.49 -6.49 6.87
C CYS A 403 29.36 -6.81 8.37
N HIS A 404 29.12 -8.07 8.71
CA HIS A 404 28.83 -8.51 10.07
C HIS A 404 30.00 -9.29 10.64
N GLU A 405 30.59 -8.80 11.73
CA GLU A 405 31.71 -9.48 12.38
C GLU A 405 31.26 -10.82 12.98
N GLY A 406 32.05 -11.88 12.76
CA GLY A 406 31.75 -13.21 13.29
C GLY A 406 30.66 -13.98 12.54
N VAL A 407 29.98 -13.36 11.57
CA VAL A 407 28.97 -14.00 10.73
C VAL A 407 29.61 -14.46 9.42
N VAL A 408 29.38 -15.72 9.04
CA VAL A 408 29.90 -16.27 7.79
C VAL A 408 28.90 -15.96 6.65
N PRO A 409 29.32 -15.27 5.58
CA PRO A 409 28.43 -14.99 4.45
C PRO A 409 28.05 -16.27 3.70
N SER A 410 26.80 -16.33 3.30
CA SER A 410 26.28 -17.35 2.38
C SER A 410 26.59 -16.98 0.93
N PRO A 411 26.73 -17.97 0.03
CA PRO A 411 26.99 -17.70 -1.39
C PRO A 411 25.77 -17.10 -2.13
N ALA A 412 24.57 -17.26 -1.58
CA ALA A 412 23.31 -16.72 -2.07
C ALA A 412 22.27 -16.67 -0.93
N LEU A 413 21.25 -15.83 -1.10
CA LEU A 413 20.04 -15.83 -0.26
C LEU A 413 19.14 -17.06 -0.59
N GLY A 414 18.24 -17.40 0.33
CA GLY A 414 17.36 -18.57 0.29
C GLY A 414 17.99 -19.85 0.85
N GLY A 415 19.05 -19.71 1.67
CA GLY A 415 19.83 -20.81 2.23
C GLY A 415 19.59 -21.06 3.72
N GLU A 416 20.55 -21.71 4.37
CA GLU A 416 20.56 -21.80 5.84
C GLU A 416 20.77 -20.40 6.43
N PRO A 417 20.01 -20.03 7.48
CA PRO A 417 20.10 -18.70 8.06
C PRO A 417 21.44 -18.49 8.77
N SER A 418 22.02 -17.31 8.56
CA SER A 418 23.26 -16.89 9.22
C SER A 418 23.04 -16.60 10.71
N VAL A 419 21.88 -16.01 11.04
CA VAL A 419 21.44 -15.75 12.42
C VAL A 419 19.96 -16.09 12.54
N THR A 420 19.55 -16.63 13.69
CA THR A 420 18.13 -16.88 13.98
C THR A 420 17.72 -16.18 15.28
N TYR A 421 16.80 -15.24 15.17
CA TYR A 421 16.18 -14.56 16.28
C TYR A 421 15.02 -15.37 16.82
N HIS A 422 14.92 -15.51 18.14
CA HIS A 422 13.77 -16.11 18.81
C HIS A 422 13.32 -15.21 19.93
N TRP A 423 12.00 -15.08 20.10
CA TRP A 423 11.42 -14.37 21.24
C TRP A 423 10.38 -15.21 21.97
N THR A 424 10.10 -14.80 23.21
CA THR A 424 9.11 -15.44 24.06
C THR A 424 8.02 -14.46 24.43
N MET A 425 6.75 -14.84 24.31
CA MET A 425 5.62 -13.97 24.60
C MET A 425 4.93 -14.31 25.92
N SER A 426 4.47 -13.30 26.65
CA SER A 426 3.54 -13.44 27.79
C SER A 426 2.59 -12.24 27.84
N GLY A 427 1.28 -12.50 27.88
CA GLY A 427 0.28 -11.43 27.94
C GLY A 427 0.31 -10.49 26.73
N GLY A 428 0.61 -11.01 25.54
CA GLY A 428 0.73 -10.22 24.30
C GLY A 428 2.02 -9.39 24.19
N ARG A 429 3.00 -9.61 25.08
CA ARG A 429 4.26 -8.85 25.09
C ARG A 429 5.48 -9.75 25.12
N VAL A 430 6.56 -9.30 24.48
CA VAL A 430 7.86 -9.94 24.49
C VAL A 430 8.45 -9.93 25.90
N THR A 431 8.81 -11.09 26.40
CA THR A 431 9.51 -11.25 27.68
C THR A 431 11.01 -11.36 27.50
N SER A 432 11.47 -11.92 26.39
CA SER A 432 12.87 -11.92 25.98
C SER A 432 12.97 -12.15 24.47
N ILE A 433 14.05 -11.65 23.86
CA ILE A 433 14.45 -11.96 22.48
C ILE A 433 15.96 -12.24 22.45
N THR A 434 16.40 -13.21 21.65
CA THR A 434 17.82 -13.56 21.49
C THR A 434 18.17 -13.87 20.04
N ASP A 435 19.41 -13.57 19.65
CA ASP A 435 20.02 -14.00 18.39
C ASP A 435 20.93 -15.25 18.56
N GLY A 436 20.95 -15.85 19.75
CA GLY A 436 21.83 -16.95 20.15
C GLY A 436 23.10 -16.52 20.89
N THR A 437 23.51 -15.25 20.77
CA THR A 437 24.68 -14.68 21.45
C THR A 437 24.26 -13.65 22.49
N LEU A 438 23.41 -12.71 22.08
CA LEU A 438 22.84 -11.66 22.89
C LEU A 438 21.39 -11.99 23.24
N THR A 439 20.97 -11.58 24.43
CA THR A 439 19.57 -11.65 24.88
C THR A 439 19.14 -10.28 25.36
N LEU A 440 18.07 -9.76 24.77
CA LEU A 440 17.39 -8.54 25.19
C LEU A 440 16.12 -8.90 25.97
N THR A 441 15.97 -8.34 27.16
CA THR A 441 14.78 -8.42 28.01
C THR A 441 14.14 -7.03 28.10
N PRO A 442 12.95 -6.81 27.53
CA PRO A 442 12.29 -5.51 27.61
C PRO A 442 11.93 -5.12 29.06
N ASP A 443 12.11 -3.84 29.39
CA ASP A 443 11.64 -3.20 30.61
C ASP A 443 10.50 -2.23 30.26
N TYR A 444 9.27 -2.70 30.49
CA TYR A 444 8.04 -1.97 30.19
C TYR A 444 7.70 -0.90 31.24
N ALA A 445 8.50 -0.74 32.29
CA ALA A 445 8.27 0.32 33.26
C ALA A 445 8.42 1.71 32.60
N ASN A 446 7.35 2.50 32.65
CA ASN A 446 7.30 3.87 32.11
C ASN A 446 7.59 3.97 30.60
N GLU A 447 7.27 2.93 29.83
CA GLU A 447 7.42 2.95 28.37
C GLU A 447 6.66 4.13 27.72
N THR A 448 7.12 4.52 26.54
CA THR A 448 6.39 5.40 25.63
C THR A 448 5.95 4.61 24.40
N ASN A 449 5.11 5.19 23.54
CA ASN A 449 4.71 4.49 22.31
C ASN A 449 5.91 4.23 21.37
N ALA A 450 6.95 5.07 21.45
CA ALA A 450 8.11 5.01 20.56
C ALA A 450 9.32 4.29 21.18
N TYR A 451 9.39 4.14 22.51
CA TYR A 451 10.59 3.62 23.16
C TYR A 451 10.28 2.87 24.45
N THR A 452 10.92 1.70 24.59
CA THR A 452 10.84 0.83 25.77
C THR A 452 12.24 0.65 26.34
N GLY A 453 12.36 0.64 27.67
CA GLY A 453 13.60 0.26 28.34
C GLY A 453 13.95 -1.21 28.09
N TYR A 454 15.17 -1.62 28.44
CA TYR A 454 15.60 -3.00 28.28
C TYR A 454 16.85 -3.33 29.09
N ARG A 455 17.10 -4.63 29.25
CA ARG A 455 18.39 -5.20 29.64
C ARG A 455 18.93 -6.02 28.48
N LEU A 456 20.16 -5.75 28.05
CA LEU A 456 20.91 -6.54 27.08
C LEU A 456 22.02 -7.32 27.80
N ALA A 457 22.10 -8.62 27.56
CA ALA A 457 23.07 -9.50 28.20
C ALA A 457 23.66 -10.51 27.20
N ASP A 458 24.89 -10.95 27.49
CA ASP A 458 25.55 -12.08 26.83
C ASP A 458 25.80 -13.22 27.83
N ALA A 459 26.61 -14.22 27.45
CA ALA A 459 26.99 -15.32 28.34
C ALA A 459 27.78 -14.87 29.59
N GLY A 460 28.39 -13.67 29.57
CA GLY A 460 29.15 -13.06 30.65
C GLY A 460 28.31 -12.22 31.63
N GLY A 461 27.06 -11.90 31.28
CA GLY A 461 26.12 -11.16 32.12
C GLY A 461 25.54 -9.92 31.42
N ASP A 462 25.04 -8.96 32.22
CA ASP A 462 24.47 -7.71 31.71
C ASP A 462 25.57 -6.87 31.02
N LEU A 463 25.39 -6.60 29.73
CA LEU A 463 26.23 -5.68 28.96
C LEU A 463 25.73 -4.25 29.10
N GLU A 464 24.40 -4.10 29.07
CA GLU A 464 23.71 -2.82 29.07
C GLU A 464 22.33 -2.92 29.75
N VAL A 465 21.95 -1.90 30.51
CA VAL A 465 20.63 -1.74 31.10
C VAL A 465 20.15 -0.31 30.88
N VAL A 466 19.00 -0.17 30.23
CA VAL A 466 18.31 1.09 29.96
C VAL A 466 16.95 1.08 30.64
N SER A 467 16.70 2.04 31.54
CA SER A 467 15.39 2.18 32.20
C SER A 467 14.86 3.61 32.08
N LEU A 468 13.56 3.73 31.88
CA LEU A 468 12.86 5.02 31.74
C LEU A 468 12.34 5.52 33.09
N GLY A 469 12.51 6.82 33.33
CA GLY A 469 12.00 7.50 34.51
C GLY A 469 10.48 7.67 34.45
N GLY A 470 9.80 7.52 35.60
CA GLY A 470 8.35 7.63 35.68
C GLY A 470 7.78 9.06 35.66
N THR A 471 8.64 10.08 35.60
CA THR A 471 8.20 11.48 35.53
C THR A 471 8.43 12.01 34.12
N VAL A 472 7.36 12.48 33.48
CA VAL A 472 7.43 13.21 32.21
C VAL A 472 7.53 14.71 32.52
N GLU A 473 8.59 15.35 32.08
CA GLU A 473 8.78 16.80 32.17
C GLU A 473 7.98 17.48 31.05
N ASP A 474 6.95 18.25 31.40
CA ASP A 474 6.16 19.06 30.47
C ASP A 474 6.86 20.40 30.20
N CYS A 475 7.24 20.61 28.94
CA CYS A 475 7.94 21.80 28.46
C CYS A 475 7.04 22.81 27.76
N THR A 476 5.74 22.58 27.66
CA THR A 476 4.82 23.40 26.85
C THR A 476 4.80 24.87 27.27
N ALA A 477 4.87 25.16 28.56
CA ALA A 477 4.92 26.53 29.09
C ALA A 477 6.25 27.25 28.80
N ALA A 478 7.32 26.51 28.48
CA ALA A 478 8.63 27.06 28.14
C ALA A 478 8.79 27.34 26.63
N ILE A 479 7.81 26.96 25.81
CA ILE A 479 7.83 27.21 24.36
C ILE A 479 7.58 28.69 24.10
N ALA A 480 8.48 29.32 23.34
CA ALA A 480 8.31 30.71 22.92
C ALA A 480 7.06 30.86 22.01
N PRO A 481 6.25 31.92 22.15
CA PRO A 481 5.04 32.10 21.35
C PRO A 481 5.27 32.00 19.83
N GLU A 482 6.40 32.49 19.34
CA GLU A 482 6.82 32.41 17.93
C GLU A 482 7.16 30.99 17.44
N ASP A 483 7.47 30.07 18.36
CA ASP A 483 7.84 28.69 18.05
C ASP A 483 6.65 27.72 18.15
N LEU A 484 5.48 28.17 18.62
CA LEU A 484 4.27 27.34 18.73
C LEU A 484 3.82 26.74 17.39
N THR A 485 4.14 27.38 16.28
CA THR A 485 3.83 26.91 14.92
C THR A 485 5.01 26.21 14.24
N SER A 486 6.15 26.08 14.92
CA SER A 486 7.29 25.34 14.42
C SER A 486 6.93 23.87 14.22
N THR A 487 7.46 23.26 13.16
CA THR A 487 7.26 21.85 12.83
C THR A 487 7.82 20.88 13.87
N ARG A 488 8.78 21.35 14.69
CA ARG A 488 9.42 20.56 15.74
C ARG A 488 9.83 21.42 16.94
N VAL A 489 9.32 21.05 18.11
CA VAL A 489 9.65 21.68 19.40
C VAL A 489 9.73 20.61 20.49
N ILE A 490 10.66 20.77 21.42
CA ILE A 490 10.77 19.90 22.60
C ILE A 490 9.67 20.28 23.58
N SER A 491 8.54 19.59 23.48
CA SER A 491 7.36 19.82 24.30
C SER A 491 7.33 18.96 25.56
N HIS A 492 8.00 17.81 25.57
CA HIS A 492 8.05 16.88 26.69
C HIS A 492 9.40 16.18 26.74
N ARG A 493 9.80 15.74 27.94
CA ARG A 493 11.02 14.93 28.14
C ARG A 493 10.78 13.78 29.10
N VAL A 494 11.44 12.67 28.84
CA VAL A 494 11.45 11.50 29.73
C VAL A 494 12.88 11.20 30.13
N ASP A 495 13.14 11.05 31.42
CA ASP A 495 14.47 10.69 31.92
C ASP A 495 14.83 9.27 31.48
N MET A 496 16.08 9.06 31.09
CA MET A 496 16.60 7.75 30.74
C MET A 496 17.86 7.48 31.55
N THR A 497 17.87 6.34 32.23
CA THR A 497 19.04 5.86 32.96
C THR A 497 19.72 4.77 32.15
N PHE A 498 21.05 4.74 32.23
CA PHE A 498 21.89 3.82 31.48
C PHE A 498 22.95 3.24 32.41
N ALA A 499 23.14 1.92 32.36
CA ALA A 499 24.22 1.18 33.02
C ALA A 499 24.85 0.21 32.02
N GLY A 500 26.15 -0.10 32.15
CA GLY A 500 26.87 -0.96 31.21
C GLY A 500 28.04 -0.27 30.51
N TYR A 501 28.83 -1.06 29.77
CA TYR A 501 30.07 -0.65 29.07
C TYR A 501 31.06 0.18 29.93
N ASP A 502 31.41 -0.31 31.12
CA ASP A 502 32.31 0.41 32.02
C ASP A 502 33.78 0.47 31.53
N PRO A 503 34.47 1.63 31.69
CA PRO A 503 33.96 2.88 32.22
C PRO A 503 33.14 3.67 31.18
N GLN A 504 31.97 4.15 31.57
CA GLN A 504 31.15 5.00 30.71
C GLN A 504 31.83 6.35 30.38
N PRO A 505 31.60 6.91 29.18
CA PRO A 505 32.10 8.23 28.84
C PRO A 505 31.62 9.30 29.82
N THR A 506 32.49 10.24 30.21
CA THR A 506 32.22 11.28 31.22
C THR A 506 30.93 12.06 31.00
N TYR A 507 30.53 12.25 29.73
CA TYR A 507 29.35 13.04 29.35
C TYR A 507 28.13 12.18 28.99
N PHE A 508 28.23 10.85 29.06
CA PHE A 508 27.12 9.92 28.89
C PHE A 508 26.63 9.48 30.28
N GLY A 509 25.41 9.86 30.68
CA GLY A 509 24.96 9.55 32.04
C GLY A 509 23.68 10.28 32.49
N PRO A 510 23.58 10.73 33.75
CA PRO A 510 22.32 10.98 34.46
C PRO A 510 21.41 12.08 33.89
N ASN A 511 21.85 12.80 32.85
CA ASN A 511 21.07 13.83 32.18
C ASN A 511 20.51 13.35 30.82
N THR A 512 20.75 12.10 30.43
CA THR A 512 20.20 11.56 29.18
C THR A 512 18.69 11.51 29.24
N LYS A 513 18.05 12.08 28.22
CA LYS A 513 16.60 12.20 28.13
C LYS A 513 16.15 11.81 26.73
N LEU A 514 14.95 11.27 26.66
CA LEU A 514 14.16 11.21 25.44
C LEU A 514 13.47 12.56 25.26
N ASP A 515 13.67 13.20 24.11
CA ASP A 515 12.97 14.45 23.76
C ASP A 515 11.73 14.14 22.92
N PHE A 516 10.58 14.75 23.20
CA PHE A 516 9.32 14.51 22.48
C PHE A 516 8.61 15.79 22.02
N ASP A 517 7.95 15.72 20.86
CA ASP A 517 6.88 16.64 20.45
C ASP A 517 5.53 15.95 20.58
N ARG A 518 4.73 16.36 21.57
CA ARG A 518 3.38 15.85 21.87
C ARG A 518 2.30 16.90 21.69
N ARG A 519 2.63 18.01 21.03
CA ARG A 519 1.62 19.01 20.67
C ARG A 519 0.61 18.36 19.72
N ASN A 520 -0.62 18.87 19.71
CA ASN A 520 -1.66 18.44 18.76
C ASN A 520 -2.01 16.94 18.81
N GLY A 521 -1.80 16.26 19.94
CA GLY A 521 -2.10 14.84 20.09
C GLY A 521 -1.03 13.90 19.52
N TRP A 522 0.14 14.40 19.17
CA TRP A 522 1.27 13.61 18.69
C TRP A 522 1.99 12.85 19.82
N ASP A 523 2.82 11.87 19.47
CA ASP A 523 3.82 11.26 20.36
C ASP A 523 5.14 11.03 19.62
N ARG A 524 5.71 12.13 19.09
CA ARG A 524 6.88 12.10 18.21
C ARG A 524 8.17 12.12 19.02
N LEU A 525 8.89 11.00 19.04
CA LEU A 525 10.25 10.92 19.59
C LEU A 525 11.20 11.78 18.75
N LEU A 526 11.77 12.83 19.28
CA LEU A 526 12.65 13.74 18.55
C LEU A 526 14.11 13.30 18.57
N ARG A 527 14.50 12.62 19.66
CA ARG A 527 15.87 12.20 19.92
C ARG A 527 15.93 11.17 21.03
N TYR A 528 16.85 10.21 20.89
CA TYR A 528 17.41 9.47 22.03
C TYR A 528 18.92 9.26 21.84
N ALA A 529 19.61 8.96 22.94
CA ALA A 529 21.05 8.69 22.95
C ALA A 529 21.35 7.27 23.42
N PHE A 530 22.45 6.69 22.94
CA PHE A 530 22.86 5.33 23.26
C PHE A 530 24.39 5.18 23.19
N LEU A 531 24.91 4.09 23.75
CA LEU A 531 26.30 3.67 23.56
C LEU A 531 26.34 2.46 22.64
N SER A 532 27.39 2.38 21.83
CA SER A 532 27.66 1.19 21.02
C SER A 532 29.17 1.10 20.80
N PRO A 533 29.87 0.22 21.54
CA PRO A 533 31.29 -0.04 21.32
C PRO A 533 31.60 -0.51 19.90
N GLU A 534 30.68 -1.26 19.29
CA GLU A 534 30.80 -1.76 17.92
C GLU A 534 30.79 -0.62 16.89
N LEU A 535 29.84 0.32 17.00
CA LEU A 535 29.84 1.52 16.16
C LEU A 535 31.10 2.36 16.40
N GLU A 536 31.52 2.54 17.65
CA GLU A 536 32.75 3.30 17.95
C GLU A 536 34.00 2.62 17.36
N ALA A 537 34.09 1.30 17.43
CA ALA A 537 35.20 0.51 16.87
C ALA A 537 35.26 0.57 15.33
N SER A 538 34.13 0.76 14.65
CA SER A 538 34.07 0.90 13.20
C SER A 538 34.62 2.25 12.68
N LEU A 539 34.86 3.22 13.57
CA LEU A 539 35.27 4.58 13.21
C LEU A 539 36.79 4.75 13.30
N SER A 540 37.37 5.34 12.26
CA SER A 540 38.82 5.52 12.12
C SER A 540 39.41 6.55 13.11
N PHE A 541 38.58 7.47 13.64
CA PHE A 541 39.02 8.58 14.50
C PHE A 541 37.93 9.05 15.48
N GLY A 542 38.38 9.42 16.69
CA GLY A 542 37.57 10.07 17.72
C GLY A 542 36.97 9.11 18.74
N SER A 543 36.91 9.53 20.01
CA SER A 543 36.03 8.90 20.99
C SER A 543 34.77 9.75 21.09
N TYR A 544 33.65 9.15 20.71
CA TYR A 544 32.34 9.78 20.77
C TYR A 544 31.83 9.53 22.18
N GLN A 545 31.36 10.57 22.87
CA GLN A 545 30.85 10.44 24.24
C GLN A 545 29.47 9.74 24.26
N GLY A 546 29.23 8.81 23.34
CA GLY A 546 27.95 8.25 22.93
C GLY A 546 27.47 8.74 21.57
N PHE A 547 26.34 8.21 21.14
CA PHE A 547 25.67 8.49 19.88
C PHE A 547 24.25 8.99 20.11
N GLU A 548 23.67 9.64 19.11
CA GLU A 548 22.28 10.05 19.13
C GLU A 548 21.61 9.88 17.77
N TRP A 549 20.35 9.44 17.79
CA TRP A 549 19.45 9.58 16.67
C TRP A 549 18.62 10.84 16.83
N ARG A 550 18.40 11.57 15.73
CA ARG A 550 17.47 12.71 15.66
C ARG A 550 16.44 12.48 14.56
N TYR A 551 15.17 12.50 14.94
CA TYR A 551 14.05 12.15 14.06
C TYR A 551 13.29 13.37 13.55
N PHE A 552 12.90 13.31 12.29
CA PHE A 552 12.10 14.30 11.60
C PHE A 552 10.89 13.61 10.97
N TYR A 553 9.75 14.29 11.02
CA TYR A 553 8.44 13.71 10.73
C TYR A 553 7.75 14.43 9.58
N GLN A 554 6.73 13.80 9.01
CA GLN A 554 5.92 14.39 7.95
C GLN A 554 5.24 15.69 8.43
N THR A 555 5.42 16.75 7.65
CA THR A 555 4.83 18.08 7.92
C THR A 555 3.93 18.57 6.80
N GLU A 556 3.88 17.86 5.67
CA GLU A 556 3.04 18.23 4.54
C GLU A 556 1.59 17.79 4.78
N PRO A 557 0.62 18.72 4.86
CA PRO A 557 -0.77 18.39 5.18
C PRO A 557 -1.42 17.43 4.18
N GLN A 558 -0.96 17.41 2.92
CA GLN A 558 -1.50 16.55 1.87
C GLN A 558 -1.07 15.08 1.99
N ILE A 559 -0.03 14.81 2.80
CA ILE A 559 0.51 13.46 3.04
C ILE A 559 0.43 13.12 4.53
N LEU A 560 -0.15 14.00 5.35
CA LEU A 560 -0.35 13.73 6.77
C LEU A 560 -1.53 12.77 6.91
N VAL A 561 -1.23 11.52 7.23
CA VAL A 561 -2.25 10.53 7.60
C VAL A 561 -2.67 10.85 9.04
N ALA A 562 -3.89 11.34 9.23
CA ALA A 562 -4.37 11.80 10.52
C ALA A 562 -4.31 10.70 11.59
N GLU A 563 -4.54 9.45 11.17
CA GLU A 563 -4.51 8.25 11.98
C GLU A 563 -3.09 7.80 12.35
N GLN A 564 -2.08 8.21 11.57
CA GLN A 564 -0.67 7.83 11.74
C GLN A 564 0.24 9.08 11.77
N PRO A 565 0.15 9.93 12.80
CA PRO A 565 0.86 11.21 12.82
C PRO A 565 2.37 11.11 13.11
N ASN A 566 2.89 9.93 13.48
CA ASN A 566 4.25 9.76 13.97
C ASN A 566 5.18 9.05 12.96
N LEU A 567 4.92 9.19 11.66
CA LEU A 567 5.77 8.63 10.59
C LEU A 567 7.09 9.42 10.46
N VAL A 568 8.21 8.72 10.63
CA VAL A 568 9.56 9.28 10.56
C VAL A 568 10.00 9.38 9.10
N THR A 569 10.01 10.59 8.55
CA THR A 569 10.49 10.84 7.18
C THR A 569 12.01 10.76 7.09
N GLU A 570 12.72 11.28 8.09
CA GLU A 570 14.18 11.26 8.11
C GLU A 570 14.73 11.06 9.52
N ALA A 571 15.86 10.36 9.61
CA ALA A 571 16.61 10.23 10.86
C ALA A 571 18.10 10.47 10.62
N TYR A 572 18.75 11.14 11.57
CA TYR A 572 20.17 11.47 11.50
C TYR A 572 20.91 10.87 12.68
N LEU A 573 21.99 10.14 12.39
CA LEU A 573 22.91 9.61 13.39
C LEU A 573 24.13 10.52 13.49
N SER A 574 24.48 10.90 14.70
CA SER A 574 25.72 11.63 15.01
C SER A 574 26.30 11.21 16.36
N GLY A 575 27.51 11.69 16.66
CA GLY A 575 28.00 11.66 18.04
C GLY A 575 27.10 12.47 18.98
N LEU A 576 27.11 12.12 20.27
CA LEU A 576 26.29 12.78 21.29
C LEU A 576 26.59 14.29 21.34
N GLY A 577 25.57 15.10 21.05
CA GLY A 577 25.63 16.54 21.17
C GLY A 577 25.19 17.05 22.54
N ASN A 578 25.31 18.36 22.76
CA ASN A 578 24.73 19.01 23.94
C ASN A 578 23.22 18.78 23.99
N LEU A 579 22.68 18.61 25.20
CA LEU A 579 21.24 18.57 25.40
C LEU A 579 20.63 19.93 25.08
N ASN A 580 19.57 19.93 24.27
CA ASN A 580 18.78 21.13 24.03
C ASN A 580 18.05 21.55 25.31
N VAL A 581 17.47 22.75 25.35
CA VAL A 581 16.71 23.22 26.51
C VAL A 581 15.24 22.82 26.37
N CYS A 582 14.59 22.48 27.48
CA CYS A 582 13.15 22.26 27.52
C CYS A 582 12.39 23.45 26.88
N GLY A 583 11.48 23.17 25.94
CA GLY A 583 10.72 24.20 25.21
C GLY A 583 11.41 24.76 23.97
N SER A 584 12.67 24.38 23.69
CA SER A 584 13.39 24.91 22.54
C SER A 584 12.88 24.34 21.21
N LYS A 585 12.85 25.19 20.18
CA LYS A 585 12.72 24.78 18.77
C LYS A 585 13.91 23.94 18.33
N ASP A 586 13.62 22.84 17.63
CA ASP A 586 14.63 21.89 17.13
C ASP A 586 14.37 21.49 15.66
N ALA A 587 13.88 22.44 14.87
CA ALA A 587 13.45 22.18 13.49
C ALA A 587 14.59 22.12 12.46
N THR A 588 15.83 22.46 12.84
CA THR A 588 16.95 22.51 11.90
C THR A 588 17.58 21.13 11.71
N LYS A 589 17.53 20.62 10.48
CA LYS A 589 18.21 19.39 10.08
C LYS A 589 19.75 19.55 10.22
N PRO A 590 20.45 18.61 10.86
CA PRO A 590 21.91 18.67 10.96
C PRO A 590 22.55 18.50 9.58
N SER A 591 23.63 19.25 9.30
CA SER A 591 24.32 19.26 8.01
C SER A 591 25.79 18.83 8.09
N GLN A 592 26.32 18.64 9.30
CA GLN A 592 27.71 18.29 9.56
C GLN A 592 27.79 17.37 10.78
N GLY A 593 28.91 16.64 10.91
CA GLY A 593 29.11 15.74 12.05
C GLY A 593 28.25 14.48 11.98
N LEU A 594 27.79 14.11 10.78
CA LEU A 594 26.88 12.99 10.58
C LEU A 594 27.64 11.68 10.35
N LEU A 595 27.18 10.63 11.01
CA LEU A 595 27.63 9.26 10.78
C LEU A 595 26.72 8.54 9.79
N ALA A 596 25.41 8.81 9.87
CA ALA A 596 24.45 8.30 8.92
C ALA A 596 23.23 9.22 8.77
N TRP A 597 22.52 9.04 7.67
CA TRP A 597 21.22 9.63 7.41
C TRP A 597 20.30 8.58 6.78
N ALA A 598 19.14 8.35 7.41
CA ALA A 598 18.07 7.51 6.90
C ALA A 598 16.94 8.38 6.33
N SER A 599 16.40 8.00 5.17
CA SER A 599 15.16 8.56 4.61
C SER A 599 14.15 7.44 4.37
N SER A 600 12.91 7.66 4.81
CA SER A 600 11.82 6.68 4.73
C SER A 600 10.81 7.08 3.64
N ARG A 601 10.33 6.09 2.89
CA ARG A 601 9.22 6.22 1.95
C ARG A 601 8.04 5.40 2.45
N TYR A 602 6.88 6.05 2.53
CA TYR A 602 5.65 5.44 3.00
C TYR A 602 4.63 5.41 1.87
N GLU A 603 3.87 4.34 1.81
CA GLU A 603 2.79 4.15 0.83
C GLU A 603 1.60 3.48 1.52
N ARG A 604 0.41 3.57 0.92
CA ARG A 604 -0.73 2.74 1.34
C ARG A 604 -0.40 1.26 1.12
N LEU A 605 -0.92 0.38 1.98
CA LEU A 605 -0.71 -1.06 1.87
C LEU A 605 -1.10 -1.58 0.47
N SER A 606 -2.22 -1.11 -0.10
CA SER A 606 -2.65 -1.45 -1.45
C SER A 606 -1.58 -1.14 -2.51
N ALA A 607 -0.92 0.02 -2.40
CA ALA A 607 0.13 0.44 -3.33
C ALA A 607 1.40 -0.40 -3.18
N VAL A 608 1.80 -0.76 -1.95
CA VAL A 608 2.95 -1.65 -1.72
C VAL A 608 2.70 -3.05 -2.29
N LEU A 609 1.50 -3.59 -2.07
CA LEU A 609 1.12 -4.89 -2.62
C LEU A 609 1.01 -4.88 -4.15
N ALA A 610 0.54 -3.77 -4.73
CA ALA A 610 0.50 -3.58 -6.17
C ALA A 610 1.92 -3.48 -6.77
N GLY A 611 2.84 -2.75 -6.13
CA GLY A 611 4.23 -2.63 -6.57
C GLY A 611 4.94 -3.99 -6.67
N SER A 612 4.62 -4.94 -5.77
CA SER A 612 5.14 -6.31 -5.81
C SER A 612 4.71 -7.15 -7.02
N LEU A 613 3.75 -6.68 -7.83
CA LEU A 613 3.35 -7.34 -9.07
C LEU A 613 4.17 -6.90 -10.29
N VAL A 614 4.89 -5.79 -10.19
CA VAL A 614 5.64 -5.17 -11.29
C VAL A 614 7.13 -5.53 -11.24
N GLU A 615 7.63 -5.86 -10.04
CA GLU A 615 8.98 -6.38 -9.76
C GLU A 615 9.08 -7.88 -10.03
#